data_AF-A0A5J5ULI5-F1
#
_entry.id   AF-A0A5J5ULI5-F1
#
_cell.length_a   1.000
_cell.length_b   1.000
_cell.length_c   1.000
_cell.angle_alpha   90.00
_cell.angle_beta   90.00
_cell.angle_gamma   90.00
#
_symmetry.space_group_name_H-M   'P 1'
#
loop_
_entity.id
_entity.type
_entity.pdbx_description
1 polymer ?
#
loop_
_entity_poly.entity_id
_entity_poly.type
_entity_poly.pdbx_seq_one_letter_code
_entity_poly.pdbx_strand_id
1 'polypeptide(L)'
;MAMRKVYSEIKGMKVKEVPNYVKPMLSMGYVKKAFQKGLDNYNSKYIQTDSIQPLYHVCFGGMAFSYLVALPNERRHLEHQQHPKEHGHH
;
A
#
# COMPACT_ATOMS: atom_id res chain seq x y z
N MET A 1 10.66 -11.79 14.21
CA MET A 1 10.75 -11.32 15.62
C MET A 1 10.92 -9.81 15.78
N ALA A 2 11.44 -9.07 14.77
CA ALA A 2 11.67 -7.62 14.89
C ALA A 2 10.41 -6.79 15.22
N MET A 3 9.25 -7.10 14.62
CA MET A 3 8.00 -6.37 14.89
C MET A 3 7.51 -6.49 16.35
N ARG A 4 7.68 -7.65 16.99
CA ARG A 4 7.31 -7.84 18.40
C ARG A 4 8.15 -6.95 19.31
N LYS A 5 9.45 -6.82 19.02
CA LYS A 5 10.40 -5.99 19.77
C LYS A 5 10.08 -4.49 19.62
N VAL A 6 9.81 -4.03 18.39
CA VAL A 6 9.39 -2.66 18.11
C VAL A 6 8.08 -2.32 18.82
N TYR A 7 7.10 -3.23 18.80
CA TYR A 7 5.82 -3.03 19.51
C TYR A 7 5.99 -2.94 21.03
N SER A 8 6.81 -3.82 21.63
CA SER A 8 7.10 -3.75 23.07
C SER A 8 7.84 -2.46 23.47
N GLU A 9 8.74 -1.97 22.63
CA GLU A 9 9.46 -0.71 22.86
C GLU A 9 8.50 0.49 22.74
N ILE A 10 7.65 0.55 21.72
CA ILE A 10 6.66 1.63 21.55
C ILE A 10 5.63 1.64 22.69
N LYS A 11 5.21 0.46 23.18
CA LYS A 11 4.25 0.34 24.29
C LYS A 11 4.79 0.90 25.62
N GLY A 12 6.11 0.90 25.81
CA GLY A 12 6.77 1.45 27.01
C GLY A 12 7.04 2.95 26.94
N MET A 13 6.92 3.57 25.77
CA MET A 13 7.24 4.99 25.56
C MET A 13 6.03 5.89 25.79
N LYS A 14 6.25 7.11 26.28
CA LYS A 14 5.16 8.11 26.32
C LYS A 14 4.77 8.47 24.89
N VAL A 15 3.49 8.76 24.66
CA VAL A 15 2.95 9.14 23.33
C VAL A 15 3.72 10.31 22.70
N LYS A 16 4.30 11.19 23.52
CA LYS A 16 5.14 12.32 23.11
C LYS A 16 6.54 11.93 22.60
N GLU A 17 7.04 10.75 22.97
CA GLU A 17 8.39 10.26 22.63
C GLU A 17 8.37 9.34 21.40
N VAL A 18 7.20 8.77 21.08
CA VAL A 18 6.99 7.95 19.87
C VAL A 18 7.49 8.67 18.61
N PRO A 19 7.15 9.95 18.33
CA PRO A 19 7.60 10.63 17.12
C PRO A 19 9.13 10.70 17.00
N ASN A 20 9.85 10.82 18.12
CA ASN A 20 11.31 10.88 18.14
C ASN A 20 11.95 9.51 17.88
N TYR A 21 11.28 8.43 18.28
CA TYR A 21 11.71 7.05 18.00
C TYR A 21 11.41 6.64 16.55
N VAL A 22 10.24 7.00 16.01
CA VAL A 22 9.85 6.62 14.64
C VAL A 22 10.50 7.52 13.57
N LYS A 23 10.78 8.80 13.86
CA LYS A 23 11.44 9.73 12.92
C LYS A 23 12.70 9.18 12.26
N PRO A 24 13.69 8.62 13.00
CA PRO A 24 14.88 8.04 12.38
C PRO A 24 14.58 6.77 11.59
N MET A 25 13.60 5.95 12.01
CA MET A 25 13.14 4.78 11.24
C MET A 25 12.39 5.17 9.96
N LEU A 26 11.72 6.31 9.93
CA LEU A 26 11.03 6.86 8.76
C LEU A 26 11.89 7.90 8.03
N SER A 27 13.15 8.06 8.42
CA SER A 27 14.07 8.95 7.72
C SER A 27 14.16 8.52 6.26
N MET A 28 14.12 9.50 5.35
CA MET A 28 14.15 9.28 3.90
C MET A 28 15.32 8.37 3.50
N GLY A 29 16.45 8.43 4.21
CA GLY A 29 17.61 7.56 4.00
C GLY A 29 17.38 6.09 4.38
N TYR A 30 16.66 5.82 5.48
CA TYR A 30 16.31 4.46 5.88
C TYR A 30 15.28 3.86 4.93
N VAL A 31 14.25 4.63 4.57
CA VAL A 31 13.23 4.22 3.59
C VAL A 31 13.89 3.90 2.26
N LYS A 32 14.77 4.76 1.75
CA LYS A 32 15.48 4.54 0.49
C LYS A 32 16.33 3.27 0.51
N LYS A 33 17.09 3.02 1.59
CA LYS A 33 17.88 1.79 1.75
C LYS A 33 17.01 0.54 1.85
N ALA A 34 15.90 0.61 2.60
CA ALA A 34 14.95 -0.48 2.72
C ALA A 34 14.31 -0.81 1.36
N PHE A 35 13.96 0.22 0.58
CA PHE A 35 13.40 0.09 -0.75
C PHE A 35 14.41 -0.51 -1.74
N GLN A 36 15.66 -0.02 -1.74
CA GLN A 36 16.75 -0.59 -2.53
C GLN A 36 16.96 -2.06 -2.21
N LYS A 37 17.07 -2.41 -0.92
CA LYS A 37 17.23 -3.80 -0.49
C LYS A 37 16.05 -4.69 -0.91
N GLY A 38 14.83 -4.14 -0.88
CA GLY A 38 13.63 -4.83 -1.38
C GLY A 38 13.69 -5.09 -2.87
N LEU A 39 14.08 -4.08 -3.65
CA LEU A 39 14.25 -4.19 -5.11
C LEU A 39 15.37 -5.14 -5.49
N ASP A 40 16.52 -5.09 -4.80
CA ASP A 40 17.67 -5.98 -5.04
C ASP A 40 17.28 -7.44 -4.77
N ASN A 41 16.59 -7.70 -3.66
CA ASN A 41 16.09 -9.04 -3.35
C ASN A 41 15.06 -9.52 -4.36
N TYR A 42 14.15 -8.65 -4.81
CA TYR A 42 13.14 -8.99 -5.80
C TYR A 42 13.78 -9.27 -7.17
N ASN A 43 14.77 -8.47 -7.56
CA ASN A 43 15.55 -8.65 -8.78
C ASN A 43 16.29 -9.99 -8.77
N SER A 44 17.03 -10.27 -7.70
CA SER A 44 17.74 -11.55 -7.55
C SER A 44 16.77 -12.74 -7.55
N LYS A 45 15.61 -12.62 -6.90
CA LYS A 45 14.68 -13.74 -6.75
C LYS A 45 13.85 -14.05 -7.99
N TYR A 46 13.49 -13.04 -8.79
CA TYR A 46 12.53 -13.23 -9.89
C TYR A 46 13.04 -12.77 -11.26
N ILE A 47 13.96 -11.79 -11.33
CA ILE A 47 14.45 -11.28 -12.62
C ILE A 47 15.67 -12.09 -13.08
N GLN A 48 16.64 -12.33 -12.18
CA GLN A 48 17.85 -13.10 -12.51
C GLN A 48 17.58 -14.60 -12.67
N THR A 49 16.44 -15.08 -12.16
CA THR A 49 16.03 -16.48 -12.18
C THR A 49 15.10 -16.81 -13.36
N ASP A 50 14.94 -15.88 -14.31
CA ASP A 50 14.06 -16.03 -15.49
C ASP A 50 12.62 -16.42 -15.11
N SER A 51 12.14 -15.90 -13.98
CA SER A 51 10.82 -16.23 -13.45
C SER A 51 9.73 -15.44 -14.18
N ILE A 52 8.59 -16.08 -14.49
CA ILE A 52 7.41 -15.39 -15.04
C ILE A 52 6.62 -14.58 -13.99
N GLN A 53 6.97 -14.73 -12.70
CA GLN A 53 6.30 -14.06 -11.58
C GLN A 53 6.21 -12.52 -11.72
N PRO A 54 7.23 -11.79 -12.22
CA PRO A 54 7.13 -10.35 -12.44
C PRO A 54 6.01 -9.97 -13.40
N LEU A 55 5.76 -10.76 -14.44
CA LEU A 55 4.67 -10.52 -15.38
C LEU A 55 3.32 -10.63 -14.67
N TYR A 56 3.13 -11.68 -13.87
CA TYR A 56 1.91 -11.86 -13.09
C TYR A 56 1.70 -10.75 -12.07
N HIS A 57 2.73 -10.30 -11.36
CA HIS A 57 2.60 -9.17 -10.44
C HIS A 57 2.14 -7.89 -11.15
N VAL A 58 2.60 -7.63 -12.38
CA VAL A 58 2.13 -6.50 -13.18
C VAL A 58 0.69 -6.69 -13.65
N CYS A 59 0.32 -7.88 -14.15
CA CYS A 59 -1.04 -8.15 -14.60
C CYS A 59 -2.06 -8.07 -13.46
N PHE A 60 -1.83 -8.81 -12.36
CA PHE A 60 -2.72 -8.81 -11.20
C PHE A 60 -2.70 -7.47 -10.47
N GLY A 61 -1.53 -6.84 -10.34
CA GLY A 61 -1.41 -5.49 -9.76
C GLY A 61 -2.15 -4.45 -10.59
N GLY A 62 -2.04 -4.51 -11.92
CA GLY A 62 -2.74 -3.65 -12.85
C GLY A 62 -4.25 -3.81 -12.77
N MET A 63 -4.75 -5.05 -12.71
CA MET A 63 -6.18 -5.33 -12.53
C MET A 63 -6.72 -4.83 -11.17
N ALA A 64 -5.97 -5.06 -10.09
CA ALA A 64 -6.37 -4.58 -8.76
C ALA A 64 -6.36 -3.05 -8.70
N PHE A 65 -5.33 -2.41 -9.26
CA PHE A 65 -5.23 -0.95 -9.33
C PHE A 65 -6.33 -0.35 -10.20
N SER A 66 -6.62 -0.95 -11.36
CA SER A 66 -7.70 -0.48 -12.24
C SER A 66 -9.05 -0.53 -11.54
N TYR A 67 -9.32 -1.56 -10.75
CA TYR A 67 -10.53 -1.62 -9.92
C TYR A 67 -10.57 -0.48 -8.91
N LEU A 68 -9.48 -0.25 -8.15
CA LEU A 68 -9.41 0.83 -7.16
C LEU A 68 -9.57 2.23 -7.76
N VAL A 69 -9.04 2.45 -8.97
CA VAL A 69 -9.20 3.72 -9.71
C VAL A 69 -10.57 3.83 -10.36
N ALA A 70 -11.20 2.72 -10.74
CA ALA A 70 -12.56 2.71 -11.28
C ALA A 70 -13.63 2.86 -10.19
N LEU A 71 -13.35 2.48 -8.94
CA LEU A 71 -14.28 2.57 -7.81
C LEU A 71 -14.92 3.96 -7.63
N PRO A 72 -14.17 5.08 -7.64
CA PRO A 72 -14.78 6.42 -7.60
C PRO A 72 -15.72 6.70 -8.77
N ASN A 73 -15.40 6.18 -9.96
CA ASN A 73 -16.21 6.38 -11.15
C ASN A 73 -17.49 5.53 -11.13
N GLU A 74 -17.41 4.30 -10.62
CA GLU A 74 -18.58 3.45 -10.34
C GLU A 74 -19.47 4.05 -9.25
N ARG A 75 -18.89 4.64 -8.19
CA ARG A 75 -19.64 5.35 -7.14
C ARG A 75 -20.41 6.55 -7.68
N ARG A 76 -19.76 7.40 -8.48
CA ARG A 76 -20.41 8.53 -9.16
C ARG A 76 -21.51 8.08 -10.12
N HIS A 77 -21.32 6.96 -10.82
CA HIS A 77 -22.32 6.42 -11.73
C HIS A 77 -23.56 5.89 -10.97
N LEU A 78 -23.36 5.25 -9.81
CA LEU A 78 -24.47 4.81 -8.94
C LEU A 78 -25.22 6.00 -8.31
N GLU A 79 -24.52 7.06 -7.89
CA GLU A 79 -25.15 8.28 -7.36
C GLU A 79 -26.01 8.98 -8.43
N HIS A 80 -25.52 9.06 -9.67
CA HIS A 80 -26.31 9.56 -10.80
C HIS A 80 -27.51 8.68 -11.18
N GLN A 81 -27.48 7.37 -10.91
CA GLN A 81 -28.63 6.47 -11.11
C GLN A 81 -29.63 6.51 -9.94
N GLN A 82 -29.21 6.97 -8.76
CA GLN A 82 -30.09 7.15 -7.59
C GLN A 82 -30.91 8.44 -7.68
N HIS A 83 -30.32 9.54 -8.17
CA HIS A 83 -31.02 10.81 -8.38
C HIS A 83 -32.34 10.74 -9.19
N PRO A 84 -32.45 9.99 -10.30
CA PRO A 84 -33.72 9.83 -11.03
C PRO A 84 -34.72 8.88 -10.35
N LYS A 85 -34.26 8.00 -9.43
CA LYS A 85 -35.16 7.10 -8.68
C LYS A 85 -35.82 7.80 -7.49
N GLU A 86 -35.17 8.79 -6.88
CA GLU A 86 -35.75 9.58 -5.78
C GLU A 86 -36.66 10.72 -6.26
N HIS A 87 -36.48 11.22 -7.50
CA HIS A 87 -37.32 12.27 -8.09
C HIS A 87 -38.36 11.77 -9.11
N GLY A 88 -38.54 10.45 -9.22
CA GLY A 88 -39.45 9.80 -10.18
C GLY A 88 -40.74 9.23 -9.58
N HIS A 89 -41.13 9.63 -8.37
CA HIS A 89 -42.44 9.32 -7.79
C HIS A 89 -43.36 10.54 -7.90
N HIS A 90 -44.03 10.65 -9.04
CA HIS A 90 -45.29 11.38 -9.21
C HIS A 90 -46.43 10.36 -9.25
#